data_AF-E9PQF2-F1
#
_entry.id   AF-E9PQF2-F1
#
_cell.length_a   1.000
_cell.length_b   1.000
_cell.length_c   1.000
_cell.angle_alpha   90.00
_cell.angle_beta   90.00
_cell.angle_gamma   90.00
#
_symmetry.space_group_name_H-M   'P 1'
#
loop_
_entity.id
_entity.type
_entity.pdbx_description
1 polymer ?
#
loop_
_entity_poly.entity_id
_entity_poly.type
_entity_poly.pdbx_seq_one_letter_code
_entity_poly.pdbx_strand_id
1 'polypeptide(L)'
;MADTQYILPNDIGVSSLDCREAFRLLSPTERLYAYHLSRAAWYGGLAVLLQTSPEAPYIYALLSRLFRAQDPDQLRQHALAEGLTEEEYQ
;
A
#
# COMPACT_ATOMS: atom_id res chain seq x y z
N MET A 1 -11.89 23.38 -3.97
CA MET A 1 -11.36 23.41 -5.36
C MET A 1 -11.94 22.22 -6.08
N ALA A 2 -12.20 22.29 -7.38
CA ALA A 2 -12.71 21.14 -8.12
C ALA A 2 -11.56 20.14 -8.36
N ASP A 3 -11.80 18.86 -8.09
CA ASP A 3 -10.81 17.80 -8.30
C ASP A 3 -10.45 17.70 -9.79
N THR A 4 -9.15 17.60 -10.08
CA THR A 4 -8.69 17.34 -11.44
C THR A 4 -8.86 15.84 -11.72
N GLN A 5 -9.51 15.49 -12.83
CA GLN A 5 -9.68 14.07 -13.21
C GLN A 5 -8.32 13.43 -13.53
N TYR A 6 -8.22 12.11 -13.33
CA TYR A 6 -7.04 11.26 -13.57
C TYR A 6 -5.87 11.42 -12.57
N ILE A 7 -6.03 12.20 -11.50
CA ILE A 7 -5.07 12.26 -10.39
C ILE A 7 -5.77 11.96 -9.05
N LEU A 8 -5.00 11.49 -8.07
CA LEU A 8 -5.44 11.41 -6.68
C LEU A 8 -5.02 12.72 -5.97
N PRO A 9 -5.91 13.41 -5.26
CA PRO A 9 -5.53 14.63 -4.54
C PRO A 9 -4.69 14.29 -3.29
N ASN A 10 -3.75 15.17 -2.95
CA ASN A 10 -2.80 14.95 -1.84
C ASN A 10 -3.49 14.87 -0.46
N ASP A 11 -4.70 15.41 -0.34
CA ASP A 11 -5.54 15.38 0.87
C ASP A 11 -6.62 14.28 0.84
N ILE A 12 -6.45 13.26 0.00
CA ILE A 12 -7.37 12.12 -0.08
C ILE A 12 -7.57 11.47 1.31
N GLY A 13 -8.83 11.24 1.68
CA GLY A 13 -9.17 10.66 2.97
C GLY A 13 -8.67 9.21 3.11
N VAL A 14 -7.94 8.94 4.19
CA VAL A 14 -7.45 7.58 4.54
C VAL A 14 -8.10 7.11 5.83
N SER A 15 -8.58 5.87 5.86
CA SER A 15 -9.18 5.24 7.04
C SER A 15 -8.60 3.85 7.26
N SER A 16 -8.30 3.52 8.52
CA SER A 16 -7.84 2.18 8.91
C SER A 16 -9.03 1.30 9.31
N LEU A 17 -9.06 0.07 8.80
CA LEU A 17 -10.10 -0.89 9.15
C LEU A 17 -9.88 -1.42 10.58
N ASP A 18 -10.91 -1.30 11.44
CA ASP A 18 -10.84 -1.88 12.79
C ASP A 18 -11.24 -3.36 12.75
N CYS A 19 -10.28 -4.23 13.02
CA CYS A 19 -10.49 -5.67 13.19
C CYS A 19 -9.98 -6.17 14.56
N ARG A 20 -9.61 -5.27 15.47
CA ARG A 20 -8.88 -5.63 16.71
C ARG A 20 -9.75 -6.44 17.66
N GLU A 21 -10.99 -6.02 17.87
CA GLU A 21 -11.92 -6.75 18.76
C GLU A 21 -12.28 -8.12 18.18
N ALA A 22 -12.68 -8.16 16.90
CA ALA A 22 -13.01 -9.40 16.22
C ALA A 22 -11.85 -10.41 16.25
N PHE A 23 -10.61 -9.98 15.97
CA PHE A 23 -9.44 -10.86 15.98
C PHE A 23 -9.10 -11.39 17.38
N ARG A 24 -9.37 -10.61 18.44
CA ARG A 24 -9.16 -11.05 19.83
C ARG A 24 -10.06 -12.22 20.22
N LEU A 25 -11.28 -12.26 19.69
CA LEU A 25 -12.27 -13.29 19.99
C LEU A 25 -11.96 -14.65 19.33
N LEU A 26 -11.05 -14.67 18.34
CA LEU A 26 -10.63 -15.92 17.69
C LEU A 26 -9.81 -16.80 18.63
N SER A 27 -10.14 -18.09 18.65
CA SER A 27 -9.31 -19.12 19.27
C SER A 27 -7.94 -19.24 18.57
N PRO A 28 -6.94 -19.87 19.20
CA PRO A 28 -5.63 -20.06 18.57
C PRO A 28 -5.69 -20.76 17.20
N THR A 29 -6.55 -21.77 17.04
CA THR A 29 -6.73 -22.50 15.78
C THR A 29 -7.39 -21.63 14.71
N GLU A 30 -8.41 -20.86 15.06
CA GLU A 30 -9.08 -19.94 14.13
C GLU A 30 -8.14 -18.82 13.67
N ARG A 31 -7.23 -18.35 14.54
CA ARG A 31 -6.19 -17.38 14.14
C ARG A 31 -5.24 -17.97 13.10
N LEU A 32 -4.80 -19.21 13.27
CA LEU A 32 -3.96 -19.90 12.28
C LEU A 32 -4.71 -20.09 10.95
N TYR A 33 -5.98 -20.49 11.02
CA TYR A 33 -6.84 -20.62 9.85
C TYR A 33 -6.97 -19.28 9.10
N ALA A 34 -7.35 -18.22 9.81
CA ALA A 34 -7.49 -16.88 9.25
C ALA A 34 -6.15 -16.35 8.69
N TYR A 35 -5.02 -16.64 9.37
CA TYR A 35 -3.68 -16.28 8.90
C TYR A 35 -3.36 -16.93 7.54
N HIS A 36 -3.57 -18.23 7.41
CA HIS A 36 -3.25 -18.94 6.17
C HIS A 36 -4.17 -18.53 5.01
N LEU A 37 -5.47 -18.33 5.27
CA LEU A 37 -6.38 -17.81 4.25
C LEU A 37 -6.06 -16.37 3.85
N SER A 38 -5.70 -15.52 4.81
CA SER A 38 -5.28 -14.15 4.52
C SER A 38 -4.06 -14.13 3.59
N ARG A 39 -3.06 -14.99 3.85
CA ARG A 39 -1.90 -15.14 2.96
C ARG A 39 -2.30 -15.59 1.56
N ALA A 40 -3.17 -16.60 1.45
CA ALA A 40 -3.65 -17.07 0.16
C ALA A 40 -4.34 -15.95 -0.64
N ALA A 41 -5.19 -15.16 0.03
CA ALA A 41 -5.87 -14.02 -0.59
C ALA A 41 -4.88 -12.94 -1.06
N TRP A 42 -3.92 -12.54 -0.22
CA TRP A 42 -2.93 -11.52 -0.58
C TRP A 42 -2.00 -11.97 -1.72
N TYR A 43 -1.60 -13.24 -1.76
CA TYR A 43 -0.83 -13.76 -2.90
C TYR A 43 -1.66 -13.78 -4.18
N GLY A 44 -2.90 -14.26 -4.13
CA GLY A 44 -3.80 -14.26 -5.29
C GLY A 44 -4.10 -12.84 -5.80
N GLY A 45 -4.23 -11.88 -4.89
CA GLY A 45 -4.45 -10.47 -5.21
C GLY A 45 -3.36 -9.84 -6.07
N LEU A 46 -2.12 -10.36 -6.05
CA LEU A 46 -1.05 -9.86 -6.93
C LEU A 46 -1.31 -10.14 -8.42
N ALA A 47 -2.08 -11.17 -8.75
CA ALA A 47 -2.49 -11.45 -10.14
C ALA A 47 -3.34 -10.30 -10.71
N VAL A 48 -4.13 -9.64 -9.85
CA VAL A 48 -4.43 -8.20 -9.83
C VAL A 48 -3.79 -7.35 -10.91
N LEU A 49 -2.48 -7.16 -10.68
CA LEU A 49 -1.62 -6.25 -11.41
C LEU A 49 -1.55 -6.64 -12.90
N LEU A 50 -1.42 -7.94 -13.18
CA LEU A 50 -1.37 -8.49 -14.54
C LEU A 50 -2.71 -8.38 -15.28
N GLN A 51 -3.82 -8.27 -14.54
CA GLN A 51 -5.17 -8.12 -15.09
C GLN A 51 -5.56 -6.64 -15.29
N THR A 52 -4.73 -5.70 -14.84
CA THR A 52 -5.05 -4.26 -14.85
C THR A 52 -4.45 -3.55 -16.06
N SER A 53 -3.13 -3.57 -16.21
CA SER A 53 -2.42 -2.96 -17.34
C SER A 53 -1.04 -3.59 -17.53
N PRO A 54 -0.41 -3.45 -18.71
CA PRO A 54 0.92 -4.01 -18.97
C PRO A 54 2.01 -3.51 -18.00
N GLU A 55 1.93 -2.25 -17.57
CA GLU A 55 2.92 -1.61 -16.70
C GLU A 55 2.70 -1.83 -15.20
N ALA A 56 1.46 -2.13 -14.77
CA ALA A 56 1.11 -2.33 -13.37
C ALA A 56 2.02 -3.31 -12.58
N PRO A 57 2.39 -4.51 -13.07
CA PRO A 57 3.30 -5.40 -12.34
C PRO A 57 4.68 -4.78 -12.13
N TYR A 58 5.17 -3.97 -13.07
CA TYR A 58 6.47 -3.32 -12.98
C TYR A 58 6.44 -2.11 -12.03
N ILE A 59 5.38 -1.30 -12.08
CA ILE A 59 5.17 -0.19 -11.13
C ILE A 59 5.14 -0.74 -9.71
N TYR A 60 4.37 -1.81 -9.46
CA TYR A 60 4.34 -2.47 -8.15
C TYR A 60 5.73 -2.96 -7.72
N ALA A 61 6.47 -3.63 -8.61
CA ALA A 61 7.81 -4.14 -8.30
C ALA A 61 8.80 -3.01 -7.99
N LEU A 62 8.73 -1.88 -8.70
CA LEU A 62 9.55 -0.69 -8.45
C LEU A 62 9.24 -0.09 -7.09
N LEU A 63 7.97 0.23 -6.82
CA LEU A 63 7.55 0.81 -5.52
C LEU A 63 7.87 -0.14 -4.36
N SER A 64 7.64 -1.46 -4.53
CA SER A 64 7.98 -2.47 -3.53
C SER A 64 9.48 -2.53 -3.23
N ARG A 65 10.36 -2.27 -4.22
CA ARG A 65 11.81 -2.22 -4.01
C ARG A 65 12.23 -0.91 -3.34
N LEU A 66 11.68 0.23 -3.79
CA LEU A 66 11.94 1.54 -3.21
C LEU A 66 11.60 1.55 -1.71
N PHE A 67 10.36 1.21 -1.37
CA PHE A 67 9.89 1.26 0.03
C PHE A 67 10.42 0.14 0.93
N ARG A 68 11.02 -0.91 0.35
CA ARG A 68 11.77 -1.92 1.11
C ARG A 68 13.19 -1.45 1.43
N ALA A 69 13.80 -0.69 0.53
CA ALA A 69 15.15 -0.14 0.73
C ALA A 69 15.12 1.08 1.66
N GLN A 70 14.09 1.92 1.54
CA GLN A 70 13.89 3.14 2.31
C GLN A 70 12.42 3.25 2.71
N ASP A 71 12.11 3.33 4.00
CA ASP A 71 10.74 3.62 4.44
C ASP A 71 10.29 5.03 3.98
N PRO A 72 8.99 5.39 4.10
CA PRO A 72 8.51 6.70 3.64
C PRO A 72 9.28 7.89 4.22
N ASP A 73 9.64 7.88 5.51
CA ASP A 73 10.35 8.99 6.12
C ASP A 73 11.79 9.12 5.58
N GLN A 74 12.46 7.99 5.35
CA GLN A 74 13.79 7.95 4.73
C GLN A 74 13.76 8.41 3.27
N LEU A 75 12.77 7.95 2.50
CA LEU A 75 12.63 8.34 1.10
C LEU A 75 12.27 9.82 0.96
N ARG A 76 11.47 10.37 1.89
CA ARG A 76 11.16 11.80 1.98
C ARG A 76 12.43 12.63 2.11
N GLN A 77 13.30 12.29 3.06
CA GLN A 77 14.57 13.00 3.25
C GLN A 77 15.43 12.97 2.00
N HIS A 78 15.48 11.82 1.32
CA HIS A 78 16.20 11.69 0.06
C HIS A 78 15.59 12.55 -1.05
N ALA A 79 14.27 12.52 -1.22
CA ALA A 79 13.55 13.29 -2.24
C ALA A 79 13.73 14.81 -2.06
N LEU A 80 13.63 15.31 -0.82
CA LEU A 80 13.87 16.72 -0.51
C LEU A 80 15.31 17.14 -0.79
N ALA A 81 16.29 16.24 -0.56
CA ALA A 81 17.68 16.48 -0.90
C ALA A 81 17.92 16.55 -2.42
N GLU A 82 17.13 15.83 -3.21
CA GLU A 82 17.12 15.90 -4.68
C GLU A 82 16.28 17.08 -5.23
N GLY A 83 15.71 17.91 -4.35
CA GLY A 83 15.05 19.16 -4.70
C GLY A 83 13.54 19.08 -4.92
N LEU A 84 12.90 17.95 -4.62
CA LEU A 84 11.44 17.90 -4.57
C LEU A 84 10.93 18.74 -3.39
N THR A 85 9.76 19.35 -3.56
CA THR A 85 9.02 19.98 -2.48
C THR A 85 8.25 18.94 -1.66
N GLU A 86 7.76 19.36 -0.49
CA GLU A 86 6.93 18.51 0.35
C GLU A 86 5.61 18.11 -0.33
N GLU A 87 5.04 19.01 -1.14
CA GLU A 87 3.81 18.76 -1.88
C GLU A 87 4.02 17.80 -3.06
N GLU A 88 5.20 17.80 -3.69
CA GLU A 88 5.53 16.85 -4.76
C GLU A 88 5.89 15.45 -4.22
N TYR A 89 6.38 15.35 -2.99
CA TYR A 89 6.64 14.07 -2.33
C TYR A 89 5.35 13.40 -1.83
N GLN A 90 4.38 14.20 -1.41
CA GLN A 90 3.12 13.77 -0.82
C GLN A 90 2.10 13.27 -1.83
#